data_AF-A0A963DN37-F1
#
_entry.id   AF-A0A963DN37-F1
#
_cell.length_a   1.000
_cell.length_b   1.000
_cell.length_c   1.000
_cell.angle_alpha   90.00
_cell.angle_beta   90.00
_cell.angle_gamma   90.00
#
_symmetry.space_group_name_H-M   'P 1'
#
loop_
_entity.id
_entity.type
_entity.pdbx_description
1 polymer ?
#
loop_
_entity_poly.entity_id
_entity_poly.type
_entity_poly.pdbx_seq_one_letter_code
_entity_poly.pdbx_strand_id
1 'polypeptide(L)'
;MASPQEIQERFLERLERRAKFLITIERSGMGIFLPSEERQRARLLESLARAVARPSELPHISAETLKTATARLNEILEAMQKHLPHDVQYRNRIRRDW
;
A
#
# COMPACT_ATOMS: atom_id res chain seq x y z
N MET A 1 20.76 18.24 -10.66
CA MET A 1 19.80 17.76 -9.64
C MET A 1 18.55 17.31 -10.36
N ALA A 2 17.92 16.21 -9.92
CA ALA A 2 16.67 15.77 -10.54
C ALA A 2 15.56 16.80 -10.25
N SER A 3 14.67 17.03 -11.22
CA SER A 3 13.51 17.91 -11.02
C SER A 3 12.53 17.27 -10.01
N PRO A 4 11.66 18.06 -9.34
CA PRO A 4 10.62 17.52 -8.47
C PRO A 4 9.72 16.49 -9.18
N GLN A 5 9.44 16.70 -10.46
CA GLN A 5 8.67 15.77 -11.31
C GLN A 5 9.40 14.43 -11.45
N GLU A 6 10.68 14.45 -11.80
CA GLU A 6 11.51 13.25 -11.95
C GLU A 6 11.65 12.48 -10.63
N ILE A 7 11.67 13.17 -9.49
CA ILE A 7 11.70 12.54 -8.17
C ILE A 7 10.39 11.78 -7.91
N GLN A 8 9.25 12.38 -8.22
CA GLN A 8 7.93 11.75 -8.05
C GLN A 8 7.76 10.53 -8.96
N GLU A 9 8.17 10.62 -10.22
CA GLU A 9 8.16 9.51 -11.17
C GLU A 9 9.02 8.34 -10.67
N ARG A 10 10.27 8.62 -10.26
CA ARG A 10 11.17 7.60 -9.70
C ARG A 10 10.62 6.95 -8.44
N PHE A 11 9.91 7.71 -7.61
CA PHE A 11 9.24 7.19 -6.43
C PHE A 11 8.13 6.20 -6.82
N LEU A 12 7.26 6.57 -7.76
CA LEU A 12 6.20 5.68 -8.26
C LEU A 12 6.77 4.44 -8.95
N GLU A 13 7.83 4.55 -9.73
CA GLU A 13 8.51 3.39 -10.32
C GLU A 13 9.03 2.41 -9.24
N ARG A 14 9.60 2.93 -8.15
CA ARG A 14 10.04 2.09 -7.03
C ARG A 14 8.86 1.41 -6.33
N LEU A 15 7.76 2.14 -6.15
CA LEU A 15 6.53 1.60 -5.59
C LEU A 15 6.05 0.42 -6.44
N GLU A 16 5.96 0.58 -7.76
CA GLU A 16 5.53 -0.48 -8.67
C GLU A 16 6.49 -1.68 -8.66
N ARG A 17 7.81 -1.46 -8.59
CA ARG A 17 8.78 -2.56 -8.45
C ARG A 17 8.57 -3.33 -7.14
N ARG A 18 8.26 -2.66 -6.02
CA ARG A 18 7.95 -3.33 -4.74
C ARG A 18 6.57 -3.98 -4.76
N ALA A 19 5.59 -3.37 -5.43
CA ALA A 19 4.26 -3.94 -5.63
C ALA A 19 4.30 -5.28 -6.37
N LYS A 20 5.22 -5.46 -7.33
CA LYS A 20 5.43 -6.77 -7.99
C LYS A 20 5.74 -7.90 -7.01
N PHE A 21 6.49 -7.62 -5.95
CA PHE A 21 6.76 -8.62 -4.90
C PHE A 21 5.49 -9.00 -4.14
N LEU A 22 4.62 -8.03 -3.83
CA LEU A 22 3.32 -8.30 -3.20
C LEU A 22 2.41 -9.15 -4.09
N ILE A 23 2.39 -8.88 -5.40
CA ILE A 23 1.66 -9.68 -6.38
C ILE A 23 2.20 -11.11 -6.44
N THR A 24 3.52 -11.30 -6.34
CA THR A 24 4.12 -12.64 -6.26
C THR A 24 3.68 -13.39 -5.00
N ILE A 25 3.61 -12.70 -3.85
CA ILE A 25 3.10 -13.28 -2.60
C ILE A 25 1.63 -13.69 -2.76
N GLU A 26 0.78 -12.82 -3.33
CA GLU A 26 -0.62 -13.15 -3.60
C GLU A 26 -0.75 -14.42 -4.46
N ARG A 27 0.02 -14.51 -5.55
CA ARG A 27 0.03 -15.67 -6.46
C ARG A 27 0.48 -16.96 -5.80
N SER A 28 1.25 -16.88 -4.72
CA SER A 28 1.64 -18.04 -3.90
C SER A 28 0.55 -18.47 -2.89
N GLY A 29 -0.61 -17.82 -2.91
CA GLY A 29 -1.71 -18.10 -1.99
C GLY A 29 -1.54 -17.47 -0.61
N MET A 30 -0.63 -16.51 -0.46
CA MET A 30 -0.38 -15.82 0.79
C MET A 30 -1.01 -14.42 0.79
N GLY A 31 -1.56 -14.02 1.93
CA GLY A 31 -2.16 -12.69 2.12
C GLY A 31 -1.41 -11.88 3.18
N ILE A 32 -1.30 -10.58 2.98
CA ILE A 32 -0.86 -9.64 4.02
C ILE A 32 -2.10 -9.07 4.69
N PHE A 33 -2.11 -9.05 6.02
CA PHE A 33 -3.20 -8.46 6.78
C PHE A 33 -3.37 -6.97 6.48
N LEU A 34 -4.59 -6.58 6.15
CA LEU A 34 -5.00 -5.18 6.04
C LEU A 34 -6.05 -4.89 7.13
N PRO A 35 -5.86 -3.86 7.97
CA PRO A 35 -6.87 -3.47 8.95
C PRO A 35 -8.23 -3.19 8.32
N SER A 36 -9.29 -3.62 9.00
CA SER A 36 -10.69 -3.34 8.63
C SER A 36 -11.11 -1.91 8.97
N GLU A 37 -10.58 -1.34 10.06
CA GLU A 37 -10.88 0.04 10.46
C GLU A 37 -10.20 1.05 9.53
N GLU A 38 -10.98 2.01 9.02
CA GLU A 38 -10.56 2.95 7.98
C GLU A 38 -9.38 3.83 8.40
N ARG A 39 -9.36 4.36 9.63
CA ARG A 39 -8.27 5.25 10.08
C ARG A 39 -6.97 4.47 10.26
N GLN A 40 -7.03 3.28 10.84
CA GLN A 40 -5.86 2.40 10.96
C GLN A 40 -5.32 1.99 9.59
N ARG A 41 -6.23 1.64 8.67
CA ARG A 41 -5.89 1.30 7.30
C ARG A 41 -5.21 2.46 6.57
N ALA A 42 -5.78 3.65 6.61
CA ALA A 42 -5.22 4.83 5.96
C ALA A 42 -3.80 5.13 6.48
N ARG A 43 -3.60 5.11 7.81
CA ARG A 43 -2.29 5.32 8.44
C ARG A 43 -1.27 4.25 8.03
N LEU A 44 -1.69 2.98 8.00
CA LEU A 44 -0.82 1.87 7.60
C LEU A 44 -0.39 2.02 6.14
N LEU A 45 -1.33 2.29 5.23
CA LEU A 45 -1.04 2.47 3.81
C LEU A 45 -0.12 3.67 3.56
N GLU A 46 -0.37 4.79 4.23
CA GLU A 46 0.50 5.97 4.13
C GLU A 46 1.90 5.68 4.66
N SER A 47 2.01 4.98 5.78
CA SER A 47 3.31 4.58 6.35
C SER A 47 4.08 3.67 5.41
N LEU A 48 3.40 2.70 4.78
CA LEU A 48 3.98 1.83 3.77
C LEU A 48 4.45 2.61 2.54
N ALA A 49 3.63 3.52 2.02
CA ALA A 49 3.99 4.35 0.87
C ALA A 49 5.22 5.22 1.18
N ARG A 50 5.28 5.86 2.37
CA ARG A 50 6.42 6.65 2.82
C ARG A 50 7.69 5.80 3.00
N ALA A 51 7.57 4.55 3.45
CA ALA A 51 8.70 3.62 3.59
C ALA A 51 9.32 3.17 2.24
N VAL A 52 8.66 3.46 1.11
CA VAL A 52 9.21 3.24 -0.23
C VAL A 52 10.06 4.41 -0.72
N ALA A 53 9.77 5.62 -0.24
CA ALA A 53 10.51 6.81 -0.58
C ALA A 53 11.92 6.79 0.03
N ARG A 54 12.90 7.39 -0.66
CA ARG A 54 14.18 7.68 -0.02
C ARG A 54 13.99 8.89 0.92
N PRO A 55 14.75 8.98 2.03
CA PRO A 55 14.63 10.11 2.95
C PRO A 55 14.78 11.48 2.28
N SER A 56 15.67 11.59 1.29
CA SER A 56 15.92 12.81 0.52
C SER A 56 14.78 13.18 -0.44
N GLU A 57 13.89 12.25 -0.76
CA GLU A 57 12.79 12.45 -1.72
C GLU A 57 11.48 12.82 -1.02
N LEU A 58 11.32 12.44 0.26
CA LEU A 58 10.11 12.70 1.04
C LEU A 58 9.63 14.16 0.99
N PRO A 59 10.51 15.18 1.08
CA PRO A 59 10.07 16.58 1.00
C PRO A 59 9.54 16.99 -0.38
N HIS A 60 9.84 16.22 -1.42
CA HIS A 60 9.50 16.52 -2.82
C HIS A 60 8.32 15.69 -3.35
N ILE A 61 7.82 14.75 -2.55
CA ILE A 61 6.64 13.96 -2.88
C ILE A 61 5.38 14.77 -2.57
N SER A 62 4.60 15.05 -3.61
CA SER A 62 3.33 15.74 -3.45
C SER A 62 2.29 14.88 -2.72
N ALA A 63 1.30 15.53 -2.11
CA ALA A 63 0.18 14.82 -1.49
C ALA A 63 -0.60 13.97 -2.50
N GLU A 64 -0.70 14.43 -3.75
CA GLU A 64 -1.37 13.70 -4.83
C GLU A 64 -0.60 12.43 -5.21
N THR A 65 0.73 12.52 -5.38
CA THR A 65 1.57 11.35 -5.64
C THR A 65 1.49 10.33 -4.52
N LEU A 66 1.49 10.80 -3.26
CA LEU A 66 1.34 9.93 -2.11
C LEU A 66 -0.02 9.25 -2.09
N LYS A 67 -1.10 9.98 -2.43
CA LYS A 67 -2.45 9.42 -2.57
C LYS A 67 -2.54 8.36 -3.66
N THR A 68 -1.89 8.58 -4.81
CA THR A 68 -1.78 7.58 -5.87
C THR A 68 -1.07 6.33 -5.38
N ALA A 69 0.04 6.49 -4.64
CA ALA A 69 0.78 5.38 -4.07
C ALA A 69 -0.02 4.59 -3.03
N THR A 70 -0.74 5.27 -2.13
CA THR A 70 -1.58 4.60 -1.12
C THR A 70 -2.77 3.89 -1.75
N ALA A 71 -3.43 4.49 -2.74
CA ALA A 71 -4.53 3.85 -3.47
C ALA A 71 -4.07 2.56 -4.16
N ARG A 72 -2.89 2.60 -4.79
CA ARG A 72 -2.30 1.43 -5.43
C ARG A 72 -1.98 0.30 -4.44
N LEU A 73 -1.39 0.64 -3.28
CA LEU A 73 -1.13 -0.34 -2.23
C LEU A 73 -2.43 -0.92 -1.66
N ASN A 74 -3.47 -0.08 -1.50
CA ASN A 74 -4.77 -0.53 -1.02
C ASN A 74 -5.40 -1.57 -1.95
N GLU A 75 -5.38 -1.33 -3.27
CA GLU A 75 -5.90 -2.25 -4.28
C GLU A 75 -5.25 -3.63 -4.17
N ILE A 76 -3.91 -3.66 -4.11
CA ILE A 76 -3.14 -4.90 -4.04
C ILE A 76 -3.41 -5.64 -2.72
N LEU A 77 -3.36 -4.92 -1.58
CA LEU A 77 -3.58 -5.52 -0.28
C LEU A 77 -5.03 -5.99 -0.10
N GLU A 78 -6.02 -5.30 -0.67
CA GLU A 78 -7.40 -5.77 -0.71
C GLU A 78 -7.55 -7.09 -1.44
N ALA A 79 -6.94 -7.22 -2.63
CA ALA A 79 -6.97 -8.48 -3.39
C ALA A 79 -6.38 -9.66 -2.61
N MET A 80 -5.40 -9.39 -1.73
CA MET A 80 -4.76 -10.38 -0.86
C MET A 80 -5.63 -10.85 0.31
N GLN A 81 -6.68 -10.12 0.71
CA GLN A 81 -7.46 -10.45 1.92
C GLN A 81 -8.17 -11.81 1.82
N LYS A 82 -8.51 -12.25 0.61
CA LYS A 82 -9.12 -13.57 0.33
C LYS A 82 -8.22 -14.76 0.70
N HIS A 83 -6.91 -14.53 0.84
CA HIS A 83 -5.91 -15.55 1.18
C HIS A 83 -5.63 -15.65 2.68
N LEU A 84 -6.22 -14.79 3.50
CA LEU A 84 -6.05 -14.86 4.95
C LEU A 84 -6.85 -16.02 5.56
N PRO A 85 -6.49 -16.52 6.74
CA PRO A 85 -7.30 -17.48 7.49
C PRO A 85 -8.75 -17.01 7.69
N HIS A 86 -9.70 -17.95 7.68
CA HIS A 86 -11.15 -17.66 7.72
C HIS A 86 -11.59 -16.87 8.95
N ASP A 87 -10.96 -17.08 10.10
CA ASP A 87 -11.19 -16.34 11.34
C ASP A 87 -10.82 -14.85 11.19
N VAL A 88 -9.70 -14.56 10.53
CA VAL A 88 -9.27 -13.20 10.22
C VAL A 88 -10.21 -12.53 9.22
N GLN A 89 -10.60 -13.24 8.16
CA GLN A 89 -11.58 -12.74 7.19
C GLN A 89 -12.92 -12.40 7.85
N TYR A 90 -13.42 -13.28 8.71
CA TYR A 90 -14.68 -13.09 9.43
C TYR A 90 -14.64 -11.86 10.35
N ARG A 91 -13.55 -11.70 11.13
CA ARG A 91 -13.36 -10.53 11.99
C ARG A 91 -13.27 -9.23 11.18
N ASN A 92 -12.59 -9.26 10.03
CA ASN A 92 -12.49 -8.09 9.15
C ASN A 92 -13.82 -7.74 8.49
N ARG A 93 -14.66 -8.74 8.15
CA ARG A 93 -16.01 -8.50 7.63
C ARG A 93 -16.91 -7.82 8.67
N ILE A 94 -16.97 -8.35 9.90
CA ILE A 94 -17.80 -7.77 10.97
C ILE A 94 -17.43 -6.30 11.23
N ARG A 95 -16.13 -5.98 11.22
CA ARG A 95 -15.63 -4.62 11.47
C ARG A 95 -15.84 -3.64 10.30
N ARG A 96 -16.24 -4.11 9.12
CA ARG A 96 -16.56 -3.28 7.95
C ARG A 96 -18.04 -2.91 7.87
N ASP A 97 -18.93 -3.69 8.49
CA ASP A 97 -20.40 -3.53 8.41
C ASP A 97 -20.98 -2.62 9.51
N TRP A 98 -20.16 -1.80 10.18
CA TRP A 98 -20.56 -0.85 11.24
C TRP A 98 -20.05 0.55 10.92
#